data_AF-A0A2L1K7C8-F1
#
_entry.id   AF-A0A2L1K7C8-F1
#
_cell.length_a   1.000
_cell.length_b   1.000
_cell.length_c   1.000
_cell.angle_alpha   90.00
_cell.angle_beta   90.00
_cell.angle_gamma   90.00
#
_symmetry.space_group_name_H-M   'P 1'
#
loop_
_entity.id
_entity.type
_entity.pdbx_description
1 polymer ?
#
loop_
_entity_poly.entity_id
_entity_poly.type
_entity_poly.pdbx_seq_one_letter_code
_entity_poly.pdbx_strand_id
1 'polypeptide(L)'
;MGHYTIRTNDDEDQAIKKAQEATGQASASKTFMTAILELQRNRDEMAQLRRELAQEKARSQELVSSVKQFRSSLNNLFDLADNP
;
A
#
# COMPACT_ATOMS: atom_id res chain seq x y z
N MET A 1 -2.62 -6.37 -29.36
CA MET A 1 -1.41 -6.60 -28.52
C MET A 1 -0.22 -5.97 -29.25
N GLY A 2 0.29 -4.84 -28.76
CA GLY A 2 1.45 -4.18 -29.37
C GLY A 2 2.72 -5.01 -29.20
N HIS A 3 3.64 -4.94 -30.16
CA HIS A 3 4.98 -5.53 -30.01
C HIS A 3 5.89 -4.49 -29.34
N TYR A 4 6.47 -4.88 -28.20
CA TYR A 4 7.49 -4.08 -27.52
C TYR A 4 8.86 -4.66 -27.84
N THR A 5 9.73 -3.84 -28.43
CA THR A 5 11.13 -4.20 -28.69
C THR A 5 12.01 -3.51 -27.66
N ILE A 6 12.77 -4.29 -26.90
CA ILE A 6 13.76 -3.80 -25.94
C ILE A 6 15.13 -4.16 -26.51
N ARG A 7 16.04 -3.18 -26.56
CA ARG A 7 17.44 -3.42 -26.89
C ARG A 7 18.18 -3.72 -25.59
N THR A 8 18.88 -4.83 -25.57
CA THR A 8 19.68 -5.29 -24.43
C THR A 8 21.14 -5.37 -24.82
N ASN A 9 22.03 -5.18 -23.84
CA ASN A 9 23.44 -5.55 -23.94
C ASN A 9 23.66 -6.98 -23.39
N ASP A 10 24.88 -7.51 -23.53
CA ASP A 10 25.18 -8.90 -23.15
C ASP A 10 24.95 -9.19 -21.66
N ASP A 11 25.21 -8.22 -20.78
CA ASP A 11 25.00 -8.36 -19.34
C ASP A 11 23.51 -8.40 -18.98
N GLU A 12 22.72 -7.53 -19.63
CA GLU A 12 21.26 -7.49 -19.51
C GLU A 12 20.63 -8.79 -20.01
N ASP A 13 21.12 -9.34 -21.13
CA ASP A 13 20.67 -10.63 -21.67
C ASP A 13 20.96 -11.79 -20.72
N GLN A 14 22.13 -11.80 -20.07
CA GLN A 14 22.45 -12.80 -19.04
C GLN A 14 21.53 -12.67 -17.82
N ALA A 15 21.25 -11.44 -17.37
CA ALA A 15 20.35 -11.20 -16.25
C ALA A 15 18.92 -11.69 -16.57
N ILE A 16 18.46 -11.45 -17.80
CA ILE A 16 17.17 -11.92 -18.30
C ILE A 16 17.10 -13.44 -18.30
N LYS A 17 18.12 -14.13 -18.83
CA LYS A 17 18.17 -15.60 -18.85
C LYS A 17 18.11 -16.18 -17.42
N LYS A 18 18.89 -15.62 -16.48
CA LYS A 18 18.83 -16.02 -15.07
C LYS A 18 17.44 -15.82 -14.47
N ALA A 19 16.79 -14.70 -14.76
CA ALA A 19 15.43 -14.43 -14.30
C ALA A 19 14.40 -15.39 -14.93
N GLN A 20 14.55 -15.74 -16.21
CA GLN A 20 13.72 -16.74 -16.88
C GLN A 20 13.85 -18.12 -16.23
N GLU A 21 15.08 -18.55 -15.93
CA GLU A 21 15.37 -19.81 -15.24
C GLU A 21 14.77 -19.82 -13.83
N ALA A 22 14.95 -18.74 -13.06
CA ALA A 22 14.43 -18.63 -11.70
C ALA A 22 12.89 -18.58 -11.64
N THR A 23 12.24 -18.03 -12.67
CA THR A 23 10.77 -17.95 -12.77
C THR A 23 10.13 -19.11 -13.53
N GLY A 24 10.93 -20.01 -14.12
CA GLY A 24 10.47 -21.15 -14.92
C GLY A 24 9.76 -20.75 -16.22
N GLN A 25 10.00 -19.54 -16.74
CA GLN A 25 9.26 -19.00 -17.87
C GLN A 25 9.97 -19.21 -19.21
N ALA A 26 9.18 -19.59 -20.23
CA ALA A 26 9.67 -20.01 -21.55
C ALA A 26 10.29 -18.88 -22.41
N SER A 27 10.00 -17.61 -22.14
CA SER A 27 10.56 -16.49 -22.90
C SER A 27 10.78 -15.25 -22.04
N ALA A 28 11.81 -14.48 -22.38
CA ALA A 28 12.16 -13.22 -21.74
C ALA A 28 10.98 -12.24 -21.78
N SER A 29 10.32 -12.17 -22.93
CA SER A 29 9.13 -11.38 -23.15
C SER A 29 7.98 -11.73 -22.21
N LYS A 30 7.79 -13.02 -21.89
CA LYS A 30 6.77 -13.45 -20.92
C LYS A 30 7.18 -13.05 -19.50
N THR A 31 8.45 -13.24 -19.13
CA THR A 31 8.96 -12.87 -17.81
C THR A 31 8.80 -11.37 -17.55
N PHE A 32 9.15 -10.55 -18.54
CA PHE A 32 8.97 -9.10 -18.45
C PHE A 32 7.50 -8.69 -18.37
N MET A 33 6.64 -9.27 -19.20
CA MET A 33 5.20 -8.94 -19.16
C MET A 33 4.58 -9.32 -17.81
N THR A 34 4.92 -10.50 -17.26
CA THR A 34 4.48 -10.90 -15.92
C THR A 34 4.99 -9.92 -14.86
N ALA A 35 6.29 -9.60 -14.85
CA ALA A 35 6.86 -8.67 -13.88
C ALA A 35 6.26 -7.25 -13.98
N ILE A 36 5.96 -6.76 -15.19
CA ILE A 36 5.31 -5.46 -15.40
C ILE A 36 3.89 -5.47 -14.83
N LEU A 37 3.11 -6.51 -15.10
CA LEU A 37 1.75 -6.65 -14.59
C LEU A 37 1.72 -6.79 -13.06
N GLU A 38 2.64 -7.56 -12.49
CA GLU A 38 2.80 -7.69 -11.04
C GLU A 38 3.21 -6.37 -10.40
N LEU A 39 4.12 -5.61 -11.02
CA LEU A 39 4.51 -4.30 -10.53
C LEU A 39 3.34 -3.31 -10.56
N GLN A 40 2.52 -3.34 -11.62
CA GLN A 40 1.31 -2.51 -11.71
C GLN A 40 0.32 -2.88 -10.59
N ARG A 41 0.03 -4.17 -10.43
CA ARG A 41 -0.83 -4.67 -9.37
C ARG A 41 -0.33 -4.24 -7.98
N ASN A 42 0.97 -4.39 -7.72
CA ASN A 42 1.56 -4.00 -6.43
C ASN A 42 1.44 -2.48 -6.19
N ARG A 43 1.56 -1.66 -7.23
CA ARG A 43 1.35 -0.21 -7.12
C ARG A 43 -0.09 0.14 -6.80
N ASP A 44 -1.05 -0.55 -7.42
CA ASP A 44 -2.47 -0.35 -7.17
C ASP A 44 -2.84 -0.79 -5.74
N GLU A 45 -2.34 -1.94 -5.30
CA GLU A 45 -2.51 -2.44 -3.93
C GLU A 45 -1.88 -1.48 -2.91
N MET A 46 -0.67 -0.95 -3.16
CA MET A 46 -0.08 0.08 -2.30
C MET A 46 -0.92 1.37 -2.25
N ALA A 47 -1.48 1.80 -3.38
CA ALA A 47 -2.34 2.98 -3.41
C ALA A 47 -3.66 2.75 -2.64
N GLN A 48 -4.20 1.53 -2.67
CA GLN A 48 -5.34 1.14 -1.85
C GLN A 48 -4.98 1.14 -0.35
N LEU A 49 -3.91 0.46 0.04
CA LEU A 49 -3.47 0.39 1.45
C LEU A 49 -3.19 1.77 2.04
N ARG A 50 -2.62 2.69 1.25
CA ARG A 50 -2.41 4.08 1.68
C ARG A 50 -3.73 4.81 1.96
N ARG A 51 -4.77 4.57 1.15
CA ARG A 51 -6.11 5.14 1.37
C ARG A 51 -6.77 4.56 2.61
N GLU A 52 -6.71 3.24 2.79
CA GLU A 52 -7.26 2.57 3.98
C GLU A 52 -6.55 3.04 5.27
N LEU A 53 -5.22 3.19 5.22
CA LEU A 53 -4.46 3.73 6.35
C LEU A 53 -4.84 5.18 6.67
N ALA A 54 -5.04 6.03 5.65
CA ALA A 54 -5.48 7.40 5.85
C ALA A 54 -6.89 7.46 6.49
N GLN A 55 -7.80 6.59 6.03
CA GLN A 55 -9.13 6.48 6.60
C GLN A 55 -9.09 5.99 8.05
N GLU A 56 -8.28 4.98 8.35
CA GLU A 56 -8.15 4.48 9.72
C GLU A 56 -7.56 5.52 10.67
N LYS A 57 -6.58 6.29 10.21
CA LYS A 57 -6.04 7.42 10.98
C LYS A 57 -7.10 8.48 11.27
N ALA A 58 -7.94 8.81 10.29
CA ALA A 58 -9.05 9.75 10.50
C ALA A 58 -10.05 9.20 11.53
N ARG A 59 -10.46 7.94 11.41
CA ARG A 59 -11.34 7.27 12.40
C ARG A 59 -10.73 7.26 13.81
N SER A 60 -9.44 6.97 13.91
CA SER A 60 -8.73 6.98 15.19
C SER A 60 -8.69 8.38 15.81
N GLN A 61 -8.47 9.43 15.01
CA GLN A 61 -8.50 10.82 15.48
C GLN A 61 -9.89 11.25 15.96
N GLU A 62 -10.94 10.85 15.25
CA GLU A 62 -12.34 11.07 15.67
C GLU A 62 -12.62 10.38 17.01
N LEU A 63 -12.22 9.12 17.15
CA LEU A 63 -12.37 8.37 18.40
C LEU A 63 -11.63 9.04 19.57
N VAL A 64 -10.38 9.45 19.36
CA VAL A 64 -9.60 10.17 20.38
C VAL A 64 -10.29 11.46 20.78
N SER A 65 -10.86 12.19 19.82
CA SER A 65 -11.62 13.42 20.08
C SER A 65 -12.88 13.15 20.89
N SER A 66 -13.63 12.10 20.54
CA SER A 66 -14.81 11.65 21.28
C SER A 66 -14.46 11.26 22.72
N VAL A 67 -13.36 10.53 22.94
CA VAL A 67 -12.92 10.15 24.29
C VAL A 67 -12.53 11.40 25.11
N LYS A 68 -11.86 12.38 24.49
CA LYS A 68 -11.53 13.65 25.17
C LYS A 68 -12.79 14.42 25.56
N GLN A 69 -13.76 14.51 24.66
CA GLN A 69 -15.05 15.15 24.95
C GLN A 69 -15.78 14.44 26.09
N PHE A 70 -15.85 13.11 26.04
CA PHE A 70 -16.45 12.32 27.11
C PHE A 70 -15.80 12.57 28.48
N ARG A 71 -14.45 12.57 28.54
CA ARG A 71 -13.71 12.89 29.77
C ARG A 71 -13.99 14.32 30.26
N SER A 72 -14.07 15.29 29.36
CA SER A 72 -14.40 16.67 29.72
C SER A 72 -15.82 16.77 30.29
N SER A 73 -16.79 16.09 29.69
CA SER A 73 -18.17 16.06 30.18
C SER A 73 -18.27 15.40 31.56
N LEU A 74 -17.53 14.32 31.80
CA LEU A 74 -17.46 13.69 33.12
C LEU A 74 -16.87 14.64 34.17
N ASN A 75 -15.74 15.27 33.87
CA ASN A 75 -15.14 16.22 34.82
C ASN A 75 -16.10 17.37 35.15
N ASN A 76 -16.80 17.93 34.15
CA ASN A 76 -17.78 18.99 34.38
C ASN A 76 -18.95 18.53 35.27
N LEU A 77 -19.40 17.28 35.15
CA LEU A 77 -20.46 16.71 36.00
C LEU A 77 -19.99 16.51 37.44
N PHE A 78 -18.75 16.08 37.64
CA PHE A 78 -18.16 15.94 38.98
C PHE A 78 -17.90 17.31 39.63
N ASP A 79 -17.38 18.29 38.88
CA ASP A 79 -17.18 19.66 39.37
C ASP A 79 -18.51 20.34 39.75
N LEU A 80 -19.61 20.08 39.02
CA LEU A 80 -20.95 20.54 39.40
C LEU A 80 -21.51 19.83 40.64
N ALA A 81 -21.10 18.59 40.90
CA ALA A 81 -21.55 17.83 42.06
C ALA A 81 -20.79 18.24 43.35
N ASP A 82 -19.55 18.70 43.21
CA ASP A 82 -18.69 19.14 44.33
C ASP A 82 -18.89 20.62 44.71
N ASN A 83 -19.60 21.42 43.90
CA ASN A 83 -20.04 22.79 44.22
C ASN A 83 -21.57 22.91 44.12
N PRO A 84 -22.33 22.57 45.19
CA PRO A 84 -23.78 22.80 45.27
C PRO A 84 -24.16 24.27 45.45
#